data_AF-A0A955BBQ1-F1
#
_entry.id   AF-A0A955BBQ1-F1
#
_cell.length_a   1.000
_cell.length_b   1.000
_cell.length_c   1.000
_cell.angle_alpha   90.00
_cell.angle_beta   90.00
_cell.angle_gamma   90.00
#
_symmetry.space_group_name_H-M   'P 1'
#
loop_
_entity.id
_entity.type
_entity.pdbx_description
1 polymer ?
#
loop_
_entity_poly.entity_id
_entity_poly.type
_entity_poly.pdbx_seq_one_letter_code
_entity_poly.pdbx_strand_id
1 'polypeptide(L)'
;IGDAVRHEVAEGDGPVNALDAALRKALLEFYPNLAQMSLTDYKVRVVNAEAGTAARIRVMIESTDGDETWGTIGVDENIIQASWAALNDAFEYKLAKDELKR
;
A
#
# COMPACT_ATOMS: atom_id res chain seq x y z
N ILE A 1 -0.87 -17.05 2.00
CA ILE A 1 -1.85 -17.04 0.88
C ILE A 1 -2.65 -18.32 1.00
N GLY A 2 -3.86 -18.22 1.54
CA GLY A 2 -4.44 -19.35 2.29
C GLY A 2 -3.51 -19.73 3.45
N ASP A 3 -3.32 -21.03 3.66
CA ASP A 3 -2.49 -21.58 4.76
C ASP A 3 -0.97 -21.58 4.48
N ALA A 4 -0.53 -21.17 3.29
CA ALA A 4 0.89 -21.18 2.91
C ALA A 4 1.58 -19.82 3.14
N VAL A 5 2.74 -19.83 3.80
CA VAL A 5 3.61 -18.65 3.94
C VAL A 5 4.50 -18.51 2.71
N ARG A 6 4.53 -17.32 2.09
CA ARG A 6 5.47 -16.96 1.02
C ARG A 6 6.32 -15.78 1.47
N HIS A 7 7.59 -15.79 1.04
CA HIS A 7 8.52 -14.69 1.23
C HIS A 7 8.90 -14.18 -0.16
N GLU A 8 8.58 -12.93 -0.45
CA GLU A 8 8.89 -12.29 -1.73
C GLU A 8 9.81 -11.11 -1.51
N VAL A 9 10.65 -10.85 -2.51
CA VAL A 9 11.56 -9.71 -2.54
C VAL A 9 11.52 -9.03 -3.91
N ALA A 10 11.71 -7.72 -3.92
CA ALA A 10 11.83 -6.96 -5.15
C ALA A 10 12.79 -5.78 -4.95
N GLU A 11 13.42 -5.38 -6.04
CA GLU A 11 14.12 -4.10 -6.14
C GLU A 11 13.11 -3.01 -6.51
N GLY A 12 13.49 -1.75 -6.29
CA GLY A 12 12.70 -0.58 -6.65
C GLY A 12 13.45 0.71 -6.37
N ASP A 13 12.92 1.83 -6.84
CA ASP A 13 13.54 3.16 -6.72
C ASP A 13 13.48 3.75 -5.29
N GLY A 14 13.07 2.94 -4.32
CA GLY A 14 12.96 3.26 -2.91
C GLY A 14 12.28 2.12 -2.15
N PRO A 15 12.30 2.17 -0.81
CA PRO A 15 11.79 1.07 0.01
C PRO A 15 10.29 0.80 -0.22
N VAL A 16 9.49 1.85 -0.40
CA VAL A 16 8.03 1.72 -0.64
C VAL A 16 7.75 1.11 -2.02
N ASN A 17 8.53 1.48 -3.05
CA ASN A 17 8.38 0.90 -4.38
C ASN A 17 8.81 -0.57 -4.41
N ALA A 18 9.90 -0.92 -3.71
CA ALA A 18 10.31 -2.31 -3.52
C ALA A 18 9.24 -3.15 -2.78
N LEU A 19 8.59 -2.57 -1.75
CA LEU A 19 7.47 -3.21 -1.03
C LEU A 19 6.26 -3.46 -1.93
N ASP A 20 5.84 -2.46 -2.72
CA ASP A 20 4.74 -2.62 -3.70
C ASP A 20 5.06 -3.70 -4.74
N ALA A 21 6.27 -3.70 -5.29
CA ALA A 21 6.68 -4.70 -6.26
C ALA A 21 6.73 -6.12 -5.66
N ALA A 22 7.22 -6.27 -4.43
CA ALA A 22 7.25 -7.55 -3.73
C ALA A 22 5.83 -8.06 -3.42
N LEU A 23 4.93 -7.16 -2.99
CA LEU A 23 3.54 -7.51 -2.72
C LEU A 23 2.81 -7.93 -4.00
N ARG A 24 3.03 -7.23 -5.11
CA ARG A 24 2.48 -7.61 -6.42
C ARG A 24 2.98 -8.97 -6.87
N LYS A 25 4.27 -9.27 -6.71
CA LYS A 25 4.81 -10.63 -7.01
C LYS A 25 4.10 -11.71 -6.19
N ALA A 26 3.82 -11.44 -4.92
CA ALA A 26 3.13 -12.39 -4.05
C ALA A 26 1.66 -12.61 -4.46
N LEU A 27 0.95 -11.55 -4.86
CA LEU A 27 -0.50 -11.58 -5.02
C LEU A 27 -1.00 -11.77 -6.46
N LEU A 28 -0.26 -11.31 -7.48
CA LEU A 28 -0.75 -11.30 -8.87
C LEU A 28 -1.08 -12.68 -9.43
N GLU A 29 -0.39 -13.74 -8.97
CA GLU A 29 -0.68 -15.12 -9.35
C GLU A 29 -2.11 -15.54 -8.96
N PHE A 30 -2.59 -15.05 -7.82
CA PHE A 30 -3.90 -15.42 -7.24
C PHE A 30 -4.99 -14.39 -7.56
N TYR A 31 -4.60 -13.13 -7.69
CA TYR A 31 -5.49 -11.99 -7.89
C TYR A 31 -5.04 -11.17 -9.12
N PRO A 32 -5.21 -11.69 -10.34
CA PRO A 32 -4.77 -11.04 -11.58
C PRO A 32 -5.48 -9.70 -11.85
N ASN A 33 -6.64 -9.47 -11.25
CA ASN A 33 -7.35 -8.19 -11.20
C ASN A 33 -6.50 -7.04 -10.62
N LEU A 34 -5.53 -7.33 -9.75
CA LEU A 34 -4.60 -6.33 -9.22
C LEU A 34 -3.61 -5.78 -10.26
N ALA A 35 -3.47 -6.43 -11.42
CA ALA A 35 -2.59 -5.94 -12.49
C ALA A 35 -3.01 -4.57 -13.04
N GLN A 36 -4.29 -4.22 -12.90
CA GLN A 36 -4.86 -2.94 -13.34
C GLN A 36 -4.70 -1.84 -12.29
N MET A 37 -4.43 -2.21 -11.03
CA MET A 37 -4.28 -1.27 -9.93
C MET A 37 -2.93 -0.56 -10.02
N SER A 38 -2.92 0.77 -9.93
CA SER A 38 -1.72 1.60 -9.87
C SER A 38 -1.85 2.69 -8.80
N LEU A 39 -0.73 3.09 -8.20
CA LEU A 39 -0.68 4.23 -7.29
C LEU A 39 -0.57 5.52 -8.10
N THR A 40 -1.48 6.48 -7.86
CA THR A 40 -1.54 7.76 -8.58
C THR A 40 -0.93 8.91 -7.79
N ASP A 41 -0.95 8.82 -6.46
CA ASP A 41 -0.43 9.87 -5.58
C ASP A 41 0.11 9.28 -4.27
N TYR A 42 1.18 9.90 -3.76
CA TYR A 42 1.84 9.51 -2.53
C TYR A 42 2.24 10.77 -1.75
N LYS A 43 1.59 10.98 -0.60
CA LYS A 43 1.78 12.20 0.22
C LYS A 43 2.14 11.86 1.64
N VAL A 44 3.18 12.52 2.15
CA VAL A 44 3.67 12.36 3.52
C VAL A 44 3.48 13.67 4.28
N ARG A 45 2.93 13.59 5.49
CA ARG A 45 2.79 14.74 6.38
C ARG A 45 3.20 14.38 7.80
N VAL A 46 3.94 15.28 8.44
CA VAL A 46 4.20 15.20 9.89
C VAL A 46 2.94 15.68 10.63
N VAL A 47 2.45 14.89 11.59
CA VAL A 47 1.19 15.18 12.31
C VAL A 47 1.44 16.11 13.50
N ASN A 48 2.48 15.84 14.28
CA ASN A 48 2.82 16.58 15.50
C ASN A 48 4.31 16.98 15.46
N ALA A 49 4.65 17.96 14.63
CA ALA A 49 6.02 18.38 14.40
C ALA A 49 6.76 18.83 15.68
N GLU A 50 6.03 19.33 16.67
CA GLU A 50 6.57 19.76 17.97
C GLU A 50 7.23 18.61 18.75
N ALA A 51 6.87 17.36 18.48
CA ALA A 51 7.49 16.19 19.10
C ALA A 51 8.88 15.84 18.52
N GLY A 52 9.38 16.61 17.55
CA GLY A 52 10.70 16.41 16.97
C GLY A 52 10.86 15.03 16.35
N THR A 53 11.85 14.26 16.80
CA THR A 53 12.12 12.90 16.29
C THR A 53 11.07 11.87 16.70
N ALA A 54 10.20 12.19 17.66
CA ALA A 54 9.05 11.37 18.06
C ALA A 54 7.75 11.79 17.34
N ALA A 55 7.85 12.61 16.30
CA ALA A 55 6.69 13.02 15.53
C ALA A 55 6.13 11.84 14.72
N ARG A 56 4.81 11.72 14.73
CA ARG A 56 4.07 10.77 13.90
C ARG A 56 4.01 11.27 12.47
N ILE A 57 4.19 10.33 11.57
CA ILE A 57 4.10 10.51 10.13
C ILE A 57 2.76 9.95 9.67
N ARG A 58 2.03 10.74 8.89
CA ARG A 58 0.84 10.31 8.14
C ARG A 58 1.22 10.16 6.68
N VAL A 59 1.04 8.96 6.15
CA VAL A 59 1.18 8.65 4.73
C VAL A 59 -0.21 8.48 4.13
N MET A 60 -0.46 9.15 3.02
CA MET A 60 -1.68 9.02 2.23
C MET A 60 -1.29 8.49 0.86
N ILE A 61 -1.95 7.41 0.46
CA ILE A 61 -1.78 6.78 -0.85
C ILE A 61 -3.10 6.89 -1.60
N GLU A 62 -3.03 7.37 -2.84
CA GLU A 62 -4.15 7.30 -3.77
C GLU A 62 -3.86 6.21 -4.80
N SER A 63 -4.87 5.38 -5.08
CA SER A 63 -4.79 4.26 -6.01
C SER A 63 -5.98 4.28 -6.96
N THR A 64 -5.78 3.76 -8.16
CA THR A 64 -6.84 3.58 -9.16
C THR A 64 -6.72 2.22 -9.83
N ASP A 65 -7.84 1.70 -10.32
CA ASP A 65 -7.91 0.53 -11.19
C ASP A 65 -8.25 0.89 -12.65
N GLY A 66 -8.26 2.19 -12.98
CA GLY A 66 -8.68 2.73 -14.28
C GLY A 66 -10.16 3.11 -14.33
N ASP A 67 -11.00 2.54 -13.46
CA ASP A 67 -12.44 2.85 -13.40
C ASP A 67 -12.76 3.79 -12.23
N GLU A 68 -12.20 3.51 -11.05
CA GLU A 68 -12.42 4.31 -9.85
C GLU A 68 -11.10 4.60 -9.13
N THR A 69 -11.12 5.60 -8.27
CA THR A 69 -9.98 6.02 -7.46
C THR A 69 -10.35 5.95 -5.98
N TRP A 70 -9.43 5.49 -5.15
CA TRP A 70 -9.58 5.43 -3.70
C TRP A 70 -8.31 5.88 -2.99
N GLY A 71 -8.49 6.37 -1.76
CA GLY A 71 -7.40 6.81 -0.90
C GLY A 71 -7.33 5.99 0.38
N THR A 72 -6.12 5.69 0.83
CA THR A 72 -5.83 5.03 2.11
C THR A 72 -4.83 5.84 2.92
N ILE A 73 -4.83 5.63 4.24
CA ILE A 73 -4.02 6.40 5.17
C ILE A 73 -3.37 5.47 6.19
N GLY A 74 -2.05 5.57 6.32
CA GLY A 74 -1.29 4.96 7.39
C GLY A 74 -0.67 6.03 8.30
N VAL A 75 -0.61 5.76 9.60
CA VAL A 75 -0.01 6.68 10.59
C VAL A 75 0.90 5.90 11.52
N ASP A 76 2.19 6.27 11.54
CA ASP A 76 3.19 5.65 12.39
C ASP A 76 4.34 6.63 12.67
N GLU A 77 5.16 6.39 13.69
CA GLU A 77 6.40 7.16 13.93
C GLU A 77 7.47 6.83 12.87
N ASN A 78 7.43 5.62 12.32
CA ASN A 78 8.29 5.18 11.22
C ASN A 78 7.59 5.35 9.87
N ILE A 79 8.21 6.12 8.97
CA ILE A 79 7.68 6.36 7.63
C ILE A 79 7.41 5.07 6.86
N ILE A 80 8.27 4.05 6.98
CA ILE A 80 8.11 2.77 6.26
C ILE A 80 6.89 2.00 6.77
N GLN A 81 6.64 2.03 8.09
CA GLN A 81 5.46 1.37 8.67
C GLN A 81 4.18 2.10 8.28
N ALA A 82 4.19 3.44 8.30
CA ALA A 82 3.06 4.24 7.84
C ALA A 82 2.77 3.99 6.35
N SER A 83 3.81 3.89 5.51
CA SER A 83 3.67 3.55 4.09
C SER A 83 3.13 2.14 3.89
N TRP A 84 3.64 1.15 4.64
CA TRP A 84 3.19 -0.24 4.55
C TRP A 84 1.71 -0.37 4.92
N ALA A 85 1.27 0.24 6.01
CA ALA A 85 -0.13 0.23 6.42
C ALA A 85 -1.04 0.82 5.32
N ALA A 86 -0.71 2.01 4.82
CA ALA A 86 -1.48 2.64 3.75
C ALA A 86 -1.51 1.77 2.47
N LEU A 87 -0.38 1.16 2.11
CA LEU A 87 -0.25 0.34 0.92
C LEU A 87 -1.08 -0.95 1.07
N ASN A 88 -0.91 -1.66 2.18
CA ASN A 88 -1.66 -2.89 2.45
C ASN A 88 -3.17 -2.64 2.41
N ASP A 89 -3.64 -1.57 3.07
CA ASP A 89 -5.05 -1.18 3.06
C ASP A 89 -5.55 -0.89 1.64
N ALA A 90 -4.72 -0.34 0.75
CA ALA A 90 -5.11 -0.04 -0.63
C ALA A 90 -5.35 -1.32 -1.43
N PHE A 91 -4.50 -2.34 -1.23
CA PHE A 91 -4.66 -3.66 -1.85
C PHE A 91 -5.86 -4.42 -1.27
N GLU A 92 -6.02 -4.41 0.05
CA GLU A 92 -7.18 -5.03 0.72
C GLU A 92 -8.49 -4.41 0.24
N TYR A 93 -8.56 -3.07 0.16
CA TYR A 93 -9.72 -2.37 -0.36
C TYR A 93 -10.05 -2.80 -1.79
N LYS A 94 -9.04 -2.90 -2.68
CA LYS A 94 -9.25 -3.33 -4.06
C LYS A 94 -9.81 -4.75 -4.13
N LEU A 95 -9.27 -5.67 -3.35
CA LEU A 95 -9.72 -7.06 -3.32
C LEU A 95 -11.16 -7.17 -2.78
N ALA A 96 -11.45 -6.52 -1.65
CA ALA A 96 -12.80 -6.51 -1.07
C ALA A 96 -13.83 -5.89 -2.03
N LYS A 97 -13.47 -4.80 -2.69
CA LYS A 97 -14.31 -4.14 -3.70
C LYS A 97 -14.62 -5.05 -4.88
N ASP A 98 -13.64 -5.80 -5.38
CA ASP A 98 -13.84 -6.73 -6.49
C ASP A 98 -14.71 -7.92 -6.11
N GLU A 99 -14.62 -8.40 -4.86
CA GLU A 99 -15.51 -9.43 -4.34
C GLU A 99 -16.97 -8.96 -4.27
N LEU A 100 -17.22 -7.70 -3.91
CA LEU A 100 -18.58 -7.12 -3.89
C LEU A 100 -19.19 -6.92 -5.28
N LYS A 101 -18.37 -6.88 -6.34
CA LYS A 101 -18.82 -6.75 -7.73
C LYS A 101 -19.10 -8.12 -8.40
N ARG A 102 -18.81 -9.23 -7.74
CA ARG A 102 -19.12 -10.60 -8.21
C ARG A 102 -20.54 -11.02 -7.82
#